data_AF-A0A1F2QKB5-F1
#
_entry.id   AF-A0A1F2QKB5-F1
#
_cell.length_a   1.000
_cell.length_b   1.000
_cell.length_c   1.000
_cell.angle_alpha   90.00
_cell.angle_beta   90.00
_cell.angle_gamma   90.00
#
_symmetry.space_group_name_H-M   'P 1'
#
loop_
_entity.id
_entity.type
_entity.pdbx_description
1 polymer ?
#
loop_
_entity_poly.entity_id
_entity_poly.type
_entity_poly.pdbx_seq_one_letter_code
_entity_poly.pdbx_strand_id
1 'polypeptide(L)'
;MVLDAPELAASFLLSPGWWSTAGKPTSLPDAVALSKALAGQLHALVDSGALPAAEVVIAATESANLAAVAHGDTVLVLVPKTEGASDVEIARSAAPALLLASATPPAPDPRCGEPLLLIGHAVAVAGSLTLAALPPELRPVRDWLEVKDAAPALERLVGEALDPDARWPSRRARLLRMAQVGGSSPPLAAAAALVVEAFGDAPMARRKPFDLLAAWQKGSGKGFPPMPRTLRNALAKPLEAGMPKPTAKPDLDEVTWGALTRRLGAEPVPLAEVPDAAPLPLKLLAAAQLRARGGTGLCEWLTANALPPVRTGCRSEGEEGGLVFARPSAGGFEVLWRSLTAEDALLLNWPRWVLFPRVIPALAELWFIDGKGVWRVALDAHEAPQLAAGGSFRHLAVSPDGNSLAAARWPSGQVVVIRSSGTRELRLNGVGGLAFLDSDVLLASDGTQLSLASIDGEVRPSVSPSPCCHSLVVTPGGIAAGVAAPCEPGVVRIVLADRSSSSLLRLPDGPLGLVGLPAGGLVLGTADGLWSWRGEGAPERIGAGLTPGPG
;
A
#
# COMPACT_ATOMS: atom_id res chain seq x y z
N MET A 1 -11.79 -6.60 -14.12
CA MET A 1 -12.21 -6.38 -12.72
C MET A 1 -11.07 -5.79 -11.88
N VAL A 2 -9.92 -6.46 -11.74
CA VAL A 2 -8.83 -6.01 -10.83
C VAL A 2 -8.12 -4.73 -11.30
N LEU A 3 -7.87 -4.54 -12.60
CA LEU A 3 -7.30 -3.28 -13.13
C LEU A 3 -8.33 -2.14 -13.29
N ASP A 4 -9.61 -2.46 -13.13
CA ASP A 4 -10.71 -1.49 -13.29
C ASP A 4 -11.09 -0.88 -11.92
N ALA A 5 -10.61 -1.49 -10.83
CA ALA A 5 -10.71 -1.05 -9.44
C ALA A 5 -9.38 -1.35 -8.70
N PRO A 6 -8.34 -0.52 -8.87
CA PRO A 6 -6.99 -0.79 -8.34
C PRO A 6 -6.90 -0.71 -6.80
N GLU A 7 -7.82 -0.01 -6.13
CA GLU A 7 -7.93 -0.02 -4.66
C GLU A 7 -8.58 -1.33 -4.15
N LEU A 8 -9.50 -1.91 -4.92
CA LEU A 8 -9.96 -3.27 -4.73
C LEU A 8 -8.81 -4.28 -4.95
N ALA A 9 -7.99 -4.09 -5.98
CA ALA A 9 -6.79 -4.89 -6.20
C ALA A 9 -5.79 -4.80 -5.04
N ALA A 10 -5.61 -3.60 -4.48
CA ALA A 10 -4.81 -3.36 -3.29
C ALA A 10 -5.34 -4.15 -2.09
N SER A 11 -6.67 -4.13 -1.91
CA SER A 11 -7.36 -4.85 -0.85
C SER A 11 -7.20 -6.37 -1.00
N PHE A 12 -7.20 -6.90 -2.24
CA PHE A 12 -6.86 -8.31 -2.49
C PHE A 12 -5.41 -8.64 -2.09
N LEU A 13 -4.43 -7.79 -2.45
CA LEU A 13 -3.03 -7.99 -2.05
C LEU A 13 -2.82 -7.96 -0.54
N LEU A 14 -3.63 -7.19 0.18
CA LEU A 14 -3.59 -7.07 1.64
C LEU A 14 -4.40 -8.17 2.34
N SER A 15 -5.20 -8.95 1.60
CA SER A 15 -6.05 -10.00 2.14
C SER A 15 -5.41 -11.40 2.03
N PRO A 16 -5.20 -12.13 3.13
CA PRO A 16 -4.81 -13.53 3.07
C PRO A 16 -5.92 -14.40 2.42
N GLY A 17 -5.58 -15.24 1.44
CA GLY A 17 -6.45 -16.34 1.00
C GLY A 17 -7.62 -16.00 0.07
N TRP A 18 -7.58 -14.84 -0.60
CA TRP A 18 -8.64 -14.43 -1.52
C TRP A 18 -8.78 -15.35 -2.75
N TRP A 19 -7.80 -16.20 -3.08
CA TRP A 19 -7.87 -17.22 -4.16
C TRP A 19 -9.10 -18.16 -4.08
N SER A 20 -9.78 -18.21 -2.93
CA SER A 20 -11.01 -18.98 -2.71
C SER A 20 -12.30 -18.19 -2.99
N THR A 21 -12.18 -16.92 -3.42
CA THR A 21 -13.33 -16.05 -3.72
C THR A 21 -13.94 -16.35 -5.07
N ALA A 22 -14.60 -17.50 -5.16
CA ALA A 22 -15.40 -17.89 -6.30
C ALA A 22 -16.88 -17.82 -5.90
N GLY A 23 -17.53 -16.68 -6.18
CA GLY A 23 -18.97 -16.55 -6.04
C GLY A 23 -19.42 -15.09 -6.02
N LYS A 24 -20.56 -14.81 -6.67
CA LYS A 24 -21.37 -13.65 -6.31
C LYS A 24 -22.10 -14.01 -5.02
N PRO A 25 -22.04 -13.19 -3.96
CA PRO A 25 -22.91 -13.38 -2.80
C PRO A 25 -24.35 -13.55 -3.30
N THR A 26 -25.06 -14.54 -2.78
CA THR A 26 -26.44 -14.88 -3.18
C THR A 26 -27.43 -13.73 -2.91
N SER A 27 -27.04 -12.74 -2.11
CA SER A 27 -27.68 -11.44 -1.96
C SER A 27 -26.66 -10.43 -1.46
N LEU A 28 -26.34 -9.40 -2.25
CA LEU A 28 -25.62 -8.24 -1.74
C LEU A 28 -26.60 -7.40 -0.88
N PRO A 29 -26.19 -6.93 0.31
CA PRO A 29 -26.97 -6.00 1.10
C PRO A 29 -27.23 -4.70 0.33
N ASP A 30 -28.35 -4.04 0.63
CA ASP A 30 -28.68 -2.76 0.03
C ASP A 30 -27.62 -1.70 0.40
N ALA A 31 -27.10 -0.99 -0.60
CA ALA A 31 -25.99 -0.05 -0.41
C ALA A 31 -26.34 1.09 0.57
N VAL A 32 -27.60 1.53 0.60
CA VAL A 32 -28.05 2.58 1.52
C VAL A 32 -28.14 2.04 2.94
N ALA A 33 -28.66 0.82 3.10
CA ALA A 33 -28.74 0.16 4.40
C ALA A 33 -27.35 -0.13 4.99
N LEU A 34 -26.41 -0.64 4.20
CA LEU A 34 -25.03 -0.89 4.61
C LEU A 34 -24.30 0.41 4.95
N SER A 35 -24.46 1.46 4.14
CA SER A 35 -23.89 2.78 4.42
C SER A 35 -24.40 3.34 5.75
N LYS A 36 -25.71 3.23 6.01
CA LYS A 36 -26.32 3.63 7.28
C LYS A 36 -25.77 2.82 8.47
N ALA A 37 -25.62 1.50 8.31
CA ALA A 37 -25.06 0.62 9.34
C ALA A 37 -23.60 0.99 9.65
N LEU A 38 -22.77 1.23 8.62
CA LEU A 38 -21.39 1.69 8.77
C LEU A 38 -21.29 3.05 9.45
N ALA A 39 -22.13 4.01 9.05
CA ALA A 39 -22.19 5.33 9.66
C ALA A 39 -22.56 5.26 11.15
N GLY A 40 -23.53 4.39 11.51
CA GLY A 40 -23.87 4.11 12.90
C GLY A 40 -22.70 3.49 13.67
N GLN A 41 -22.02 2.52 13.06
CA GLN A 41 -20.91 1.80 13.68
C GLN A 41 -19.68 2.69 13.96
N LEU A 42 -19.39 3.62 13.04
CA LEU A 42 -18.24 4.53 13.10
C LEU A 42 -18.58 5.89 13.72
N HIS A 43 -19.81 6.11 14.15
CA HIS A 43 -20.24 7.35 14.77
C HIS A 43 -19.32 7.75 15.93
N ALA A 44 -18.85 9.01 15.93
CA ALA A 44 -17.88 9.59 16.88
C ALA A 44 -16.49 8.91 16.94
N LEU A 45 -16.24 7.88 16.11
CA LEU A 45 -14.94 7.21 16.03
C LEU A 45 -14.04 7.80 14.95
N VAL A 46 -14.61 8.44 13.93
CA VAL A 46 -13.92 9.09 12.81
C VAL A 46 -14.26 10.58 12.77
N ASP A 47 -13.38 11.39 12.17
CA ASP A 47 -13.66 12.81 11.97
C ASP A 47 -14.90 13.00 11.06
N SER A 48 -15.69 14.03 11.32
CA SER A 48 -16.84 14.37 10.46
C SER A 48 -16.36 14.66 9.03
N GLY A 49 -16.85 13.89 8.06
CA GLY A 49 -16.43 13.99 6.65
C GLY A 49 -15.16 13.20 6.30
N ALA A 50 -14.55 12.46 7.24
CA ALA A 50 -13.35 11.67 6.98
C ALA A 50 -13.61 10.26 6.44
N LEU A 51 -14.87 9.79 6.45
CA LEU A 51 -15.22 8.62 5.66
C LEU A 51 -15.52 9.08 4.24
N PRO A 52 -14.66 8.80 3.25
CA PRO A 52 -15.10 8.85 1.86
C PRO A 52 -16.34 7.95 1.71
N ALA A 53 -17.14 8.17 0.67
CA ALA A 53 -18.21 7.26 0.29
C ALA A 53 -17.56 5.93 -0.14
N ALA A 54 -17.19 5.11 0.84
CA ALA A 54 -16.33 3.98 0.62
C ALA A 54 -17.05 2.94 -0.24
N GLU A 55 -16.38 2.48 -1.30
CA GLU A 55 -16.91 1.40 -2.12
C GLU A 55 -16.75 0.09 -1.34
N VAL A 56 -17.89 -0.49 -0.91
CA VAL A 56 -17.88 -1.78 -0.23
C VAL A 56 -18.09 -2.89 -1.24
N VAL A 57 -17.06 -3.71 -1.42
CA VAL A 57 -17.07 -4.88 -2.29
C VAL A 57 -17.19 -6.12 -1.42
N ILE A 58 -18.20 -6.94 -1.69
CA ILE A 58 -18.45 -8.17 -0.93
C ILE A 58 -18.14 -9.37 -1.80
N ALA A 59 -17.29 -10.26 -1.30
CA ALA A 59 -16.92 -11.49 -1.97
C ALA A 59 -17.18 -12.69 -1.06
N ALA A 60 -17.68 -13.78 -1.65
CA ALA A 60 -17.89 -15.03 -0.90
C ALA A 60 -16.56 -15.80 -0.77
N THR A 61 -16.25 -16.36 0.40
CA THR A 61 -15.01 -17.12 0.67
C THR A 61 -15.33 -18.48 1.28
N GLU A 62 -14.42 -19.45 1.11
CA GLU A 62 -14.46 -20.76 1.81
C GLU A 62 -14.11 -20.65 3.31
N SER A 63 -13.65 -19.47 3.77
CA SER A 63 -13.37 -19.22 5.19
C SER A 63 -14.65 -19.34 6.04
N ALA A 64 -14.48 -19.82 7.28
CA ALA A 64 -15.56 -19.92 8.26
C ALA A 64 -15.96 -18.59 8.91
N ASN A 65 -15.15 -17.53 8.77
CA ASN A 65 -15.36 -16.25 9.44
C ASN A 65 -15.45 -15.08 8.47
N LEU A 66 -16.27 -14.07 8.83
CA LEU A 66 -16.25 -12.74 8.22
C LEU A 66 -14.88 -12.08 8.39
N ALA A 67 -14.37 -11.51 7.31
CA ALA A 67 -13.16 -10.68 7.34
C ALA A 67 -13.36 -9.43 6.50
N ALA A 68 -12.66 -8.36 6.84
CA ALA A 68 -12.66 -7.15 6.03
C ALA A 68 -11.26 -6.55 5.93
N VAL A 69 -10.97 -6.00 4.76
CA VAL A 69 -9.74 -5.28 4.45
C VAL A 69 -10.13 -3.98 3.78
N ALA A 70 -9.53 -2.87 4.19
CA ALA A 70 -9.75 -1.58 3.57
C ALA A 70 -8.43 -0.99 3.09
N HIS A 71 -8.47 -0.36 1.91
CA HIS A 71 -7.37 0.42 1.36
C HIS A 71 -7.94 1.58 0.56
N GLY A 72 -7.46 2.79 0.83
CA GLY A 72 -8.00 4.01 0.23
C GLY A 72 -9.48 4.19 0.58
N ASP A 73 -10.33 4.30 -0.45
CA ASP A 73 -11.77 4.39 -0.35
C ASP A 73 -12.49 3.05 -0.54
N THR A 74 -11.76 1.95 -0.75
CA THR A 74 -12.36 0.63 -0.98
C THR A 74 -12.29 -0.26 0.25
N VAL A 75 -13.37 -1.00 0.51
CA VAL A 75 -13.45 -2.03 1.54
C VAL A 75 -13.85 -3.36 0.91
N LEU A 76 -12.96 -4.34 0.98
CA LEU A 76 -13.28 -5.73 0.64
C LEU A 76 -13.77 -6.46 1.89
N VAL A 77 -15.01 -6.97 1.84
CA VAL A 77 -15.59 -7.82 2.88
C VAL A 77 -15.72 -9.24 2.36
N LEU A 78 -15.08 -10.19 3.05
CA LEU A 78 -15.13 -11.62 2.75
C LEU A 78 -16.20 -12.27 3.63
N VAL A 79 -17.22 -12.84 2.99
CA VAL A 79 -18.38 -13.50 3.62
C VAL A 79 -18.30 -15.02 3.41
N PRO A 80 -18.48 -15.86 4.45
CA PRO A 80 -18.51 -17.31 4.28
C PRO A 80 -19.57 -17.76 3.26
N LYS A 81 -19.22 -18.69 2.36
CA LYS A 81 -20.17 -19.20 1.33
C LYS A 81 -21.40 -19.91 1.91
N THR A 82 -21.28 -20.46 3.13
CA THR A 82 -22.29 -21.31 3.76
C THR A 82 -23.35 -20.53 4.54
N GLU A 83 -23.13 -19.24 4.83
CA GLU A 83 -24.03 -18.41 5.63
C GLU A 83 -24.23 -17.02 5.00
N GLY A 84 -25.47 -16.52 5.02
CA GLY A 84 -25.74 -15.12 4.73
C GLY A 84 -25.36 -14.25 5.93
N ALA A 85 -24.69 -13.13 5.70
CA ALA A 85 -24.40 -12.13 6.73
C ALA A 85 -25.35 -10.93 6.61
N SER A 86 -25.86 -10.43 7.73
CA SER A 86 -26.67 -9.21 7.76
C SER A 86 -25.84 -7.95 7.55
N ASP A 87 -26.48 -6.85 7.13
CA ASP A 87 -25.83 -5.54 6.93
C ASP A 87 -25.08 -5.06 8.18
N VAL A 88 -25.63 -5.35 9.37
CA VAL A 88 -25.03 -5.00 10.67
C VAL A 88 -23.76 -5.80 10.93
N GLU A 89 -23.75 -7.10 10.61
CA GLU A 89 -22.58 -7.96 10.78
C GLU A 89 -21.45 -7.58 9.81
N ILE A 90 -21.80 -7.27 8.56
CA ILE A 90 -20.88 -6.77 7.55
C ILE A 90 -20.30 -5.43 7.99
N ALA A 91 -21.13 -4.48 8.42
CA ALA A 91 -20.67 -3.17 8.91
C ALA A 91 -19.74 -3.29 10.12
N ARG A 92 -20.04 -4.20 11.06
CA ARG A 92 -19.21 -4.47 12.24
C ARG A 92 -17.85 -5.07 11.86
N SER A 93 -17.79 -5.91 10.84
CA SER A 93 -16.53 -6.47 10.31
C SER A 93 -15.71 -5.41 9.57
N ALA A 94 -16.37 -4.58 8.75
CA ALA A 94 -15.75 -3.54 7.92
C ALA A 94 -15.24 -2.32 8.72
N ALA A 95 -15.92 -1.93 9.80
CA ALA A 95 -15.60 -0.71 10.54
C ALA A 95 -14.16 -0.65 11.09
N PRO A 96 -13.61 -1.69 11.75
CA PRO A 96 -12.20 -1.70 12.17
C PRO A 96 -11.21 -1.56 11.02
N ALA A 97 -11.50 -2.17 9.86
CA ALA A 97 -10.65 -2.08 8.67
C ALA A 97 -10.62 -0.64 8.13
N LEU A 98 -11.79 -0.01 7.97
CA LEU A 98 -11.92 1.40 7.58
C LEU A 98 -11.23 2.36 8.54
N LEU A 99 -11.35 2.09 9.84
CA LEU A 99 -10.71 2.90 10.87
C LEU A 99 -9.18 2.84 10.77
N LEU A 100 -8.61 1.66 10.49
CA LEU A 100 -7.16 1.52 10.29
C LEU A 100 -6.70 2.15 8.97
N ALA A 101 -7.45 1.97 7.88
CA ALA A 101 -7.11 2.55 6.58
C ALA A 101 -7.11 4.08 6.60
N SER A 102 -7.89 4.70 7.49
CA SER A 102 -7.93 6.15 7.70
C SER A 102 -6.98 6.65 8.80
N ALA A 103 -6.32 5.75 9.54
CA ALA A 103 -5.46 6.14 10.64
C ALA A 103 -4.08 6.58 10.15
N THR A 104 -3.69 7.81 10.48
CA THR A 104 -2.32 8.29 10.32
C THR A 104 -1.55 8.17 11.64
N PRO A 105 -0.27 7.77 11.62
CA PRO A 105 0.56 7.82 12.83
C PRO A 105 0.60 9.26 13.37
N PRO A 106 0.40 9.48 14.68
CA PRO A 106 0.52 10.81 15.25
C PRO A 106 1.95 11.31 15.09
N ALA A 107 2.14 12.61 14.83
CA ALA A 107 3.45 13.23 14.79
C ALA A 107 4.16 13.17 16.15
N PRO A 108 5.50 13.32 16.22
CA PRO A 108 6.20 13.48 17.49
C PRO A 108 5.65 14.67 18.30
N ASP A 109 5.55 14.52 19.62
CA ASP A 109 5.07 15.58 20.52
C ASP A 109 6.24 16.10 21.38
N PRO A 110 6.56 17.41 21.38
CA PRO A 110 7.69 17.95 22.13
C PRO A 110 7.55 17.82 23.66
N ARG A 111 6.35 17.46 24.17
CA ARG A 111 6.08 17.30 25.60
C ARG A 111 6.44 15.92 26.13
N CYS A 112 6.69 14.91 25.27
CA CYS A 112 6.96 13.55 25.71
C CYS A 112 7.94 12.77 24.81
N GLY A 113 8.54 11.72 25.36
CA GLY A 113 9.37 10.79 24.60
C GLY A 113 8.55 9.79 23.77
N GLU A 114 9.16 9.21 22.73
CA GLU A 114 8.54 8.22 21.85
C GLU A 114 7.91 7.02 22.60
N PRO A 115 8.51 6.45 23.68
CA PRO A 115 7.85 5.36 24.43
C PRO A 115 6.47 5.74 24.98
N LEU A 116 6.36 6.93 25.56
CA LEU A 116 5.12 7.40 26.15
C LEU A 116 4.08 7.77 25.08
N LEU A 117 4.54 8.40 23.98
CA LEU A 117 3.71 8.69 22.82
C LEU A 117 3.13 7.40 22.20
N LEU A 118 3.96 6.36 22.07
CA LEU A 118 3.57 5.09 21.47
C LEU A 118 2.58 4.32 22.36
N ILE A 119 2.69 4.40 23.69
CA ILE A 119 1.70 3.84 24.62
C ILE A 119 0.34 4.54 24.43
N GLY A 120 0.33 5.87 24.43
CA GLY A 120 -0.91 6.62 24.22
C GLY A 120 -1.54 6.30 22.87
N HIS A 121 -0.73 6.19 21.81
CA HIS A 121 -1.20 5.82 20.48
C HIS A 121 -1.77 4.40 20.45
N ALA A 122 -1.09 3.42 21.06
CA ALA A 122 -1.56 2.04 21.12
C ALA A 122 -2.90 1.92 21.87
N VAL A 123 -3.05 2.63 23.01
CA VAL A 123 -4.32 2.69 23.75
C VAL A 123 -5.41 3.36 22.91
N ALA A 124 -5.12 4.49 22.27
CA ALA A 124 -6.10 5.20 21.45
C ALA A 124 -6.59 4.37 20.25
N VAL A 125 -5.67 3.69 19.54
CA VAL A 125 -6.01 2.83 18.40
C VAL A 125 -6.75 1.59 18.87
N ALA A 126 -6.23 0.84 19.85
CA ALA A 126 -6.88 -0.37 20.34
C ALA A 126 -8.28 -0.09 20.90
N GLY A 127 -8.44 1.00 21.66
CA GLY A 127 -9.73 1.43 22.17
C GLY A 127 -10.71 1.79 21.05
N SER A 128 -10.25 2.55 20.05
CA SER A 128 -11.09 2.91 18.89
C SER A 128 -11.48 1.69 18.06
N LEU A 129 -10.58 0.72 17.86
CA LEU A 129 -10.88 -0.53 17.15
C LEU A 129 -11.87 -1.40 17.91
N THR A 130 -11.72 -1.47 19.23
CA THR A 130 -12.64 -2.21 20.10
C THR A 130 -14.02 -1.60 20.05
N LEU A 131 -14.13 -0.26 20.17
CA LEU A 131 -15.39 0.44 19.99
C LEU A 131 -15.96 0.15 18.60
N ALA A 132 -15.17 0.28 17.53
CA ALA A 132 -15.60 0.01 16.16
C ALA A 132 -16.08 -1.44 15.93
N ALA A 133 -15.61 -2.41 16.70
CA ALA A 133 -16.03 -3.81 16.63
C ALA A 133 -17.25 -4.13 17.53
N LEU A 134 -17.54 -3.29 18.52
CA LEU A 134 -18.68 -3.50 19.43
C LEU A 134 -20.00 -3.10 18.77
N PRO A 135 -21.08 -3.90 18.93
CA PRO A 135 -22.44 -3.48 18.60
C PRO A 135 -22.76 -2.13 19.24
N PRO A 136 -23.47 -1.21 18.54
CA PRO A 136 -23.80 0.10 19.09
C PRO A 136 -24.58 0.03 20.41
N GLU A 137 -25.36 -1.02 20.62
CA GLU A 137 -26.17 -1.25 21.84
C GLU A 137 -25.29 -1.60 23.05
N LEU A 138 -24.06 -2.07 22.83
CA LEU A 138 -23.07 -2.31 23.88
C LEU A 138 -22.18 -1.08 24.12
N ARG A 139 -22.57 0.09 23.60
CA ARG A 139 -21.92 1.36 23.91
C ARG A 139 -22.88 2.21 24.74
N PRO A 140 -22.44 2.86 25.82
CA PRO A 140 -21.04 2.97 26.25
C PRO A 140 -20.52 1.73 27.03
N VAL A 141 -19.22 1.44 26.91
CA VAL A 141 -18.55 0.29 27.56
C VAL A 141 -18.68 0.35 29.08
N ARG A 142 -18.66 1.55 29.65
CA ARG A 142 -18.77 1.78 31.09
C ARG A 142 -20.07 1.26 31.72
N ASP A 143 -21.11 1.01 30.91
CA ASP A 143 -22.41 0.56 31.43
C ASP A 143 -22.41 -0.93 31.80
N TRP A 144 -21.41 -1.69 31.32
CA TRP A 144 -21.29 -3.13 31.59
C TRP A 144 -19.88 -3.60 31.96
N LEU A 145 -18.84 -2.79 31.76
CA LEU A 145 -17.50 -3.07 32.28
C LEU A 145 -17.24 -2.26 33.55
N GLU A 146 -16.98 -2.95 34.67
CA GLU A 146 -16.60 -2.25 35.88
C GLU A 146 -15.21 -1.62 35.75
N VAL A 147 -15.11 -0.37 36.17
CA VAL A 147 -13.90 0.44 36.15
C VAL A 147 -12.69 -0.25 36.80
N LYS A 148 -12.91 -1.03 37.87
CA LYS A 148 -11.86 -1.74 38.59
C LYS A 148 -11.25 -2.90 37.78
N ASP A 149 -12.03 -3.51 36.89
CA ASP A 149 -11.61 -4.69 36.11
C ASP A 149 -10.71 -4.30 34.92
N ALA A 150 -10.78 -3.03 34.49
CA ALA A 150 -9.91 -2.47 33.46
C ALA A 150 -8.46 -2.25 33.96
N ALA A 151 -8.27 -1.96 35.25
CA ALA A 151 -7.00 -1.51 35.80
C ALA A 151 -5.84 -2.54 35.69
N PRO A 152 -6.03 -3.85 35.97
CA PRO A 152 -4.94 -4.82 35.92
C PRO A 152 -4.34 -5.01 34.52
N ALA A 153 -5.18 -4.98 33.48
CA ALA A 153 -4.72 -5.12 32.10
C ALA A 153 -3.88 -3.92 31.67
N LEU A 154 -4.30 -2.70 32.03
CA LEU A 154 -3.59 -1.46 31.75
C LEU A 154 -2.28 -1.35 32.53
N GLU A 155 -2.26 -1.75 33.82
CA GLU A 155 -1.03 -1.74 34.62
C GLU A 155 0.01 -2.71 34.05
N ARG A 156 -0.41 -3.91 33.60
CA ARG A 156 0.49 -4.87 32.95
C ARG A 156 1.09 -4.30 31.67
N LEU A 157 0.26 -3.76 30.78
CA LEU A 157 0.72 -3.14 29.53
C LEU A 157 1.76 -2.05 29.80
N VAL A 158 1.43 -1.11 30.69
CA VAL A 158 2.28 0.04 30.99
C VAL A 158 3.58 -0.42 31.66
N GLY A 159 3.50 -1.34 32.61
CA GLY A 159 4.68 -1.89 33.29
C GLY A 159 5.66 -2.52 32.31
N GLU A 160 5.17 -3.34 31.37
CA GLU A 160 6.00 -3.97 30.35
C GLU A 160 6.54 -2.96 29.31
N ALA A 161 5.74 -1.98 28.92
CA ALA A 161 6.13 -0.99 27.91
C ALA A 161 7.16 0.03 28.43
N LEU A 162 7.12 0.34 29.74
CA LEU A 162 8.01 1.29 30.38
C LEU A 162 9.17 0.63 31.14
N ASP A 163 9.27 -0.70 31.13
CA ASP A 163 10.37 -1.44 31.75
C ASP A 163 11.71 -1.05 31.11
N PRO A 164 12.63 -0.38 31.86
CA PRO A 164 13.92 0.05 31.34
C PRO A 164 14.92 -1.11 31.18
N ASP A 165 14.65 -2.27 31.75
CA ASP A 165 15.51 -3.46 31.64
C ASP A 165 15.17 -4.30 30.40
N ALA A 166 13.98 -4.12 29.83
CA ALA A 166 13.56 -4.78 28.60
C ALA A 166 14.08 -4.04 27.34
N ARG A 167 14.46 -4.83 26.31
CA ARG A 167 14.92 -4.28 25.03
C ARG A 167 13.81 -3.46 24.34
N TRP A 168 14.15 -2.26 23.87
CA TRP A 168 13.19 -1.37 23.21
C TRP A 168 12.50 -2.00 21.99
N PRO A 169 13.18 -2.70 21.07
CA PRO A 169 12.51 -3.34 19.93
C PRO A 169 11.37 -4.29 20.33
N SER A 170 11.54 -5.05 21.42
CA SER A 170 10.51 -5.98 21.93
C SER A 170 9.31 -5.24 22.52
N ARG A 171 9.57 -4.14 23.25
CA ARG A 171 8.53 -3.25 23.80
C ARG A 171 7.73 -2.59 22.69
N ARG A 172 8.42 -1.98 21.72
CA ARG A 172 7.82 -1.37 20.52
C ARG A 172 6.96 -2.34 19.72
N ALA A 173 7.48 -3.55 19.42
CA ALA A 173 6.73 -4.55 18.67
C ALA A 173 5.43 -4.97 19.37
N ARG A 174 5.41 -5.02 20.71
CA ARG A 174 4.19 -5.32 21.49
C ARG A 174 3.16 -4.20 21.36
N LEU A 175 3.56 -2.94 21.48
CA LEU A 175 2.68 -1.78 21.31
C LEU A 175 2.12 -1.69 19.90
N LEU A 176 2.94 -1.98 18.88
CA LEU A 176 2.49 -2.02 17.49
C LEU A 176 1.49 -3.16 17.23
N ARG A 177 1.71 -4.35 17.81
CA ARG A 177 0.73 -5.45 17.74
C ARG A 177 -0.59 -5.08 18.40
N MET A 178 -0.56 -4.43 19.55
CA MET A 178 -1.77 -3.98 20.25
C MET A 178 -2.65 -3.08 19.37
N ALA A 179 -2.03 -2.25 18.53
CA ALA A 179 -2.68 -1.35 17.59
C ALA A 179 -3.18 -2.01 16.29
N GLN A 180 -3.22 -3.35 16.21
CA GLN A 180 -3.78 -4.12 15.09
C GLN A 180 -5.14 -4.74 15.44
N VAL A 181 -5.95 -5.06 14.41
CA VAL A 181 -7.22 -5.80 14.60
C VAL A 181 -6.92 -7.14 15.29
N GLY A 182 -7.58 -7.40 16.42
CA GLY A 182 -7.39 -8.63 17.20
C GLY A 182 -6.03 -8.77 17.90
N GLY A 183 -5.16 -7.76 17.83
CA GLY A 183 -3.82 -7.82 18.44
C GLY A 183 -3.79 -7.56 19.94
N SER A 184 -4.89 -7.05 20.51
CA SER A 184 -5.08 -6.86 21.95
C SER A 184 -5.81 -8.05 22.57
N SER A 185 -5.46 -8.44 23.80
CA SER A 185 -6.28 -9.38 24.55
C SER A 185 -7.65 -8.76 24.89
N PRO A 186 -8.73 -9.55 25.02
CA PRO A 186 -10.06 -9.00 25.30
C PRO A 186 -10.13 -8.07 26.53
N PRO A 187 -9.48 -8.38 27.67
CA PRO A 187 -9.46 -7.46 28.81
C PRO A 187 -8.75 -6.13 28.52
N LEU A 188 -7.66 -6.16 27.75
CA LEU A 188 -6.91 -4.95 27.40
C LEU A 188 -7.66 -4.10 26.38
N ALA A 189 -8.29 -4.74 25.39
CA ALA A 189 -9.16 -4.11 24.40
C ALA A 189 -10.31 -3.35 25.08
N ALA A 190 -11.04 -4.02 25.99
CA ALA A 190 -12.13 -3.42 26.74
C ALA A 190 -11.66 -2.25 27.63
N ALA A 191 -10.52 -2.40 28.30
CA ALA A 191 -9.92 -1.34 29.11
C ALA A 191 -9.49 -0.12 28.28
N ALA A 192 -8.91 -0.34 27.10
CA ALA A 192 -8.54 0.73 26.18
C ALA A 192 -9.78 1.44 25.61
N ALA A 193 -10.85 0.70 25.31
CA ALA A 193 -12.13 1.26 24.87
C ALA A 193 -12.73 2.20 25.93
N LEU A 194 -12.71 1.77 27.20
CA LEU A 194 -13.16 2.59 28.33
C LEU A 194 -12.35 3.90 28.47
N VAL A 195 -11.02 3.85 28.26
CA VAL A 195 -10.16 5.04 28.29
C VAL A 195 -10.51 6.01 27.14
N VAL A 196 -10.70 5.52 25.92
CA VAL A 196 -11.05 6.35 24.75
C VAL A 196 -12.46 6.95 24.89
N GLU A 197 -13.42 6.17 25.37
CA GLU A 197 -14.78 6.63 25.63
C GLU A 197 -14.83 7.70 26.73
N ALA A 198 -14.07 7.53 27.82
CA ALA A 198 -13.98 8.52 28.90
C ALA A 198 -13.35 9.84 28.43
N PHE A 199 -12.44 9.79 27.44
CA PHE A 199 -11.86 10.97 26.80
C PHE A 199 -12.88 11.70 25.91
N GLY A 200 -13.78 10.97 25.25
CA GLY A 200 -14.94 11.52 24.54
C GLY A 200 -14.68 11.99 23.11
N ASP A 201 -13.44 11.94 22.62
CA ASP A 201 -13.06 12.28 21.25
C ASP A 201 -12.01 11.28 20.72
N ALA A 202 -12.48 10.18 20.13
CA ALA A 202 -11.61 9.11 19.64
C ALA A 202 -10.68 9.57 18.48
N PRO A 203 -11.13 10.35 17.49
CA PRO A 203 -10.24 10.93 16.48
C PRO A 203 -9.11 11.78 17.09
N MET A 204 -9.43 12.66 18.05
CA MET A 204 -8.42 13.45 18.74
C MET A 204 -7.47 12.58 19.56
N ALA A 205 -7.97 11.54 20.24
CA ALA A 205 -7.12 10.61 20.99
C ALA A 205 -6.07 9.94 20.11
N ARG A 206 -6.41 9.58 18.86
CA ARG A 206 -5.46 8.96 17.92
C ARG A 206 -4.46 9.98 17.36
N ARG A 207 -4.90 11.21 17.06
CA ARG A 207 -4.02 12.28 16.53
C ARG A 207 -3.10 12.89 17.58
N LYS A 208 -3.58 13.03 18.81
CA LYS A 208 -2.88 13.64 19.96
C LYS A 208 -2.91 12.70 21.16
N PRO A 209 -2.25 11.54 21.08
CA PRO A 209 -2.28 10.54 22.15
C PRO A 209 -1.72 11.05 23.48
N PHE A 210 -0.83 12.04 23.48
CA PHE A 210 -0.36 12.62 24.74
C PHE A 210 -1.45 13.45 25.46
N ASP A 211 -2.37 14.10 24.72
CA ASP A 211 -3.51 14.81 25.31
C ASP A 211 -4.48 13.82 25.98
N LEU A 212 -4.67 12.63 25.41
CA LEU A 212 -5.41 11.53 26.04
C LEU A 212 -4.79 11.16 27.40
N LEU A 213 -3.47 10.93 27.44
CA LEU A 213 -2.77 10.55 28.68
C LEU A 213 -2.84 11.67 29.73
N ALA A 214 -2.67 12.93 29.32
CA ALA A 214 -2.75 14.09 30.21
C ALA A 214 -4.16 14.30 30.77
N ALA A 215 -5.20 14.12 29.95
CA ALA A 215 -6.60 14.20 30.37
C ALA A 215 -6.94 13.08 31.37
N TRP A 216 -6.43 11.87 31.13
CA TRP A 216 -6.58 10.73 32.03
C TRP A 216 -5.93 11.02 33.40
N GLN A 217 -4.72 11.60 33.42
CA GLN A 217 -4.04 11.95 34.67
C GLN A 217 -4.82 13.00 35.48
N LYS A 218 -5.39 13.99 34.81
CA LYS A 218 -6.17 15.06 35.42
C LYS A 218 -7.58 14.63 35.82
N GLY A 219 -8.04 13.46 35.36
CA GLY A 219 -9.42 13.02 35.52
C GLY A 219 -10.42 13.96 34.83
N SER A 220 -10.01 14.68 33.79
CA SER A 220 -10.86 15.70 33.12
C SER A 220 -11.91 15.12 32.19
N GLY A 221 -12.05 13.78 32.13
CA GLY A 221 -13.03 13.05 31.33
C GLY A 221 -14.10 12.36 32.20
N LYS A 222 -15.08 11.73 31.55
CA LYS A 222 -16.21 11.10 32.25
C LYS A 222 -15.91 9.64 32.58
N GLY A 223 -15.41 9.38 33.79
CA GLY A 223 -15.29 8.00 34.31
C GLY A 223 -14.09 7.23 33.78
N PHE A 224 -12.92 7.88 33.67
CA PHE A 224 -11.67 7.17 33.40
C PHE A 224 -11.44 6.05 34.42
N PRO A 225 -10.85 4.91 34.02
CA PRO A 225 -10.37 3.94 34.99
C PRO A 225 -9.22 4.49 35.83
N PRO A 226 -8.90 3.91 36.99
CA PRO A 226 -7.75 4.31 37.77
C PRO A 226 -6.48 4.27 36.90
N MET A 227 -5.80 5.41 36.79
CA MET A 227 -4.56 5.47 36.03
C MET A 227 -3.51 4.57 36.67
N PRO A 228 -2.85 3.67 35.91
CA PRO A 228 -1.74 2.86 36.38
C PRO A 228 -0.70 3.68 37.13
N ARG A 229 -0.20 3.16 38.26
CA ARG A 229 0.78 3.89 39.08
C ARG A 229 2.03 4.20 38.27
N THR A 230 2.47 3.23 37.48
CA THR A 230 3.63 3.35 36.60
C THR A 230 3.44 4.47 35.57
N LEU A 231 2.25 4.58 34.97
CA LEU A 231 1.94 5.63 33.99
C LEU A 231 1.87 7.02 34.64
N ARG A 232 1.28 7.11 35.84
CA ARG A 232 1.20 8.37 36.58
C ARG A 232 2.58 8.92 36.92
N ASN A 233 3.49 8.04 37.34
CA ASN A 233 4.89 8.40 37.61
C ASN A 233 5.62 8.80 36.32
N ALA A 234 5.39 8.09 35.22
CA ALA A 234 5.95 8.41 33.91
C ALA A 234 5.53 9.81 33.43
N LEU A 235 4.27 10.19 33.63
CA LEU A 235 3.75 11.52 33.26
C LEU A 235 4.32 12.66 34.12
N ALA A 236 4.96 12.38 35.26
CA ALA A 236 5.69 13.40 36.01
C ALA A 236 7.02 13.79 35.35
N LYS A 237 7.59 12.90 34.52
CA LYS A 237 8.82 13.11 33.75
C LYS A 237 8.67 12.56 32.31
N PRO A 238 7.79 13.16 31.50
CA PRO A 238 7.31 12.56 30.26
C PRO A 238 8.39 12.38 29.18
N LEU A 239 9.48 13.16 29.22
CA LEU A 239 10.61 13.04 28.29
C LEU A 239 11.57 11.90 28.65
N GLU A 240 11.66 11.53 29.93
CA GLU A 240 12.55 10.46 30.42
C GLU A 240 11.83 9.10 30.49
N ALA A 241 10.50 9.11 30.48
CA ALA A 241 9.67 7.93 30.70
C ALA A 241 9.90 6.81 29.67
N GLY A 242 10.30 5.63 30.17
CA GLY A 242 10.50 4.43 29.36
C GLY A 242 11.71 4.49 28.43
N MET A 243 12.52 5.55 28.49
CA MET A 243 13.73 5.67 27.70
C MET A 243 14.74 4.58 28.10
N PRO A 244 15.42 3.95 27.13
CA PRO A 244 16.53 3.05 27.41
C PRO A 244 17.61 3.72 28.27
N LYS A 245 18.37 2.92 29.03
CA LYS A 245 19.49 3.43 29.83
C LYS A 245 20.53 4.11 28.90
N PRO A 246 21.22 5.17 29.35
CA PRO A 246 22.27 5.85 28.57
C PRO A 246 23.37 4.92 28.04
N THR A 247 23.63 3.81 28.73
CA THR A 247 24.62 2.80 28.35
C THR A 247 24.14 1.86 27.22
N ALA A 248 22.84 1.84 26.91
CA ALA A 248 22.23 1.00 25.88
C ALA A 248 22.06 1.77 24.57
N LYS A 249 23.18 2.24 23.99
CA LYS A 249 23.20 3.03 22.75
C LYS A 249 22.34 2.45 21.61
N PRO A 250 22.39 1.14 21.28
CA PRO A 250 21.56 0.59 20.20
C PRO A 250 20.06 0.79 20.41
N ASP A 251 19.57 0.68 21.64
CA ASP A 251 18.15 0.86 21.95
C ASP A 251 17.76 2.36 21.90
N LEU A 252 18.66 3.28 22.28
CA LEU A 252 18.46 4.72 22.14
C LEU A 252 18.39 5.16 20.67
N ASP A 253 19.27 4.59 19.85
CA ASP A 253 19.27 4.82 18.40
C ASP A 253 17.93 4.35 17.81
N GLU A 254 17.43 3.16 18.19
CA GLU A 254 16.11 2.66 17.77
C GLU A 254 14.93 3.54 18.23
N VAL A 255 14.99 4.13 19.42
CA VAL A 255 13.98 5.12 19.85
C VAL A 255 14.01 6.35 18.94
N THR A 256 15.22 6.85 18.65
CA THR A 256 15.43 8.01 17.77
C THR A 256 14.93 7.75 16.36
N TRP A 257 15.24 6.58 15.80
CA TRP A 257 14.79 6.14 14.47
C TRP A 257 13.28 5.91 14.43
N GLY A 258 12.67 5.42 15.50
CA GLY A 258 11.22 5.34 15.64
C GLY A 258 10.54 6.71 15.55
N ALA A 259 11.06 7.70 16.28
CA ALA A 259 10.56 9.07 16.26
C ALA A 259 10.74 9.73 14.87
N LEU A 260 11.89 9.52 14.21
CA LEU A 260 12.14 10.01 12.86
C LEU A 260 11.20 9.35 11.83
N THR A 261 10.98 8.03 11.92
CA THR A 261 10.03 7.31 11.06
C THR A 261 8.63 7.91 11.18
N ARG A 262 8.20 8.18 12.41
CA ARG A 262 6.91 8.80 12.71
C ARG A 262 6.80 10.21 12.14
N ARG A 263 7.86 11.01 12.29
CA ARG A 263 7.92 12.37 11.74
C ARG A 263 7.81 12.35 10.21
N LEU A 264 8.62 11.53 9.56
CA LEU A 264 8.55 11.32 8.11
C LEU A 264 7.14 10.84 7.73
N GLY A 265 6.53 9.90 8.44
CA GLY A 265 5.17 9.46 8.17
C GLY A 265 4.08 10.54 8.26
N ALA A 266 4.30 11.58 9.07
CA ALA A 266 3.31 12.64 9.32
C ALA A 266 3.47 13.85 8.38
N GLU A 267 4.71 14.28 8.11
CA GLU A 267 4.99 15.51 7.37
C GLU A 267 6.31 15.43 6.59
N PRO A 268 6.49 16.24 5.52
CA PRO A 268 7.80 16.41 4.89
C PRO A 268 8.84 16.86 5.90
N VAL A 269 10.00 16.20 5.88
CA VAL A 269 11.18 16.61 6.65
C VAL A 269 12.26 17.10 5.68
N PRO A 270 12.84 18.30 5.89
CA PRO A 270 13.99 18.76 5.12
C PRO A 270 15.17 17.78 5.24
N LEU A 271 15.90 17.54 4.14
CA LEU A 271 17.01 16.58 4.13
C LEU A 271 18.09 16.89 5.19
N ALA A 272 18.34 18.17 5.46
CA ALA A 272 19.31 18.62 6.47
C ALA A 272 18.93 18.23 7.91
N GLU A 273 17.66 17.90 8.16
CA GLU A 273 17.19 17.45 9.47
C GLU A 273 17.22 15.93 9.63
N VAL A 274 17.55 15.18 8.56
CA VAL A 274 17.75 13.73 8.61
C VAL A 274 19.21 13.46 9.00
N PRO A 275 19.48 12.82 10.16
CA PRO A 275 20.86 12.59 10.60
C PRO A 275 21.65 11.71 9.63
N ASP A 276 22.94 11.98 9.45
CA ASP A 276 23.82 11.15 8.61
C ASP A 276 23.93 9.70 9.11
N ALA A 277 23.78 9.47 10.41
CA ALA A 277 23.75 8.15 11.01
C ALA A 277 22.43 7.39 10.81
N ALA A 278 21.40 8.03 10.21
CA ALA A 278 20.11 7.40 10.00
C ALA A 278 20.24 6.13 9.13
N PRO A 279 19.54 5.04 9.48
CA PRO A 279 19.49 3.84 8.66
C PRO A 279 19.04 4.12 7.22
N LEU A 280 19.57 3.35 6.28
CA LEU A 280 19.24 3.47 4.85
C LEU A 280 17.73 3.55 4.57
N PRO A 281 16.85 2.72 5.17
CA PRO A 281 15.40 2.82 4.92
C PRO A 281 14.81 4.20 5.23
N LEU A 282 15.30 4.90 6.26
CA LEU A 282 14.83 6.24 6.62
C LEU A 282 15.37 7.29 5.64
N LYS A 283 16.62 7.13 5.19
CA LYS A 283 17.18 8.00 4.15
C LYS A 283 16.41 7.86 2.84
N LEU A 284 16.07 6.63 2.44
CA LEU A 284 15.26 6.36 1.26
C LEU A 284 13.82 6.86 1.41
N LEU A 285 13.23 6.78 2.60
CA LEU A 285 11.92 7.38 2.88
C LEU A 285 11.93 8.90 2.71
N ALA A 286 12.94 9.59 3.24
CA ALA A 286 13.09 11.04 3.06
C ALA A 286 13.30 11.40 1.58
N ALA A 287 14.15 10.66 0.86
CA ALA A 287 14.36 10.85 -0.58
C ALA A 287 13.06 10.65 -1.39
N ALA A 288 12.30 9.60 -1.08
CA ALA A 288 11.02 9.31 -1.72
C ALA A 288 9.98 10.42 -1.50
N GLN A 289 9.97 11.04 -0.32
CA GLN A 289 9.10 12.18 -0.04
C GLN A 289 9.50 13.45 -0.77
N LEU A 290 10.80 13.67 -0.97
CA LEU A 290 11.28 14.80 -1.75
C LEU A 290 10.90 14.63 -3.22
N ARG A 291 11.10 13.43 -3.80
CA ARG A 291 10.66 13.09 -5.17
C ARG A 291 9.17 13.30 -5.38
N ALA A 292 8.34 12.96 -4.39
CA ALA A 292 6.89 13.14 -4.47
C ALA A 292 6.43 14.61 -4.51
N ARG A 293 7.33 15.57 -4.25
CA ARG A 293 7.03 17.02 -4.22
C ARG A 293 7.87 17.84 -5.18
N GLY A 294 9.02 17.31 -5.60
CA GLY A 294 10.10 18.07 -6.21
C GLY A 294 10.91 18.84 -5.15
N GLY A 295 12.17 19.10 -5.46
CA GLY A 295 13.08 19.85 -4.61
C GLY A 295 14.51 19.89 -5.15
N THR A 296 15.43 20.38 -4.34
CA THR A 296 16.84 20.52 -4.73
C THR A 296 17.76 19.84 -3.71
N GLY A 297 18.96 19.45 -4.15
CA GLY A 297 20.02 18.95 -3.25
C GLY A 297 19.94 17.46 -2.91
N LEU A 298 19.03 16.68 -3.51
CA LEU A 298 18.93 15.24 -3.24
C LEU A 298 20.24 14.51 -3.60
N CYS A 299 20.80 14.76 -4.79
CA CYS A 299 22.00 14.07 -5.24
C CYS A 299 23.25 14.46 -4.45
N GLU A 300 23.41 15.74 -4.09
CA GLU A 300 24.47 16.20 -3.19
C GLU A 300 24.36 15.52 -1.81
N TRP A 301 23.14 15.43 -1.29
CA TRP A 301 22.90 14.79 0.01
C TRP A 301 23.13 13.28 0.01
N LEU A 302 22.73 12.58 -1.06
CA LEU A 302 22.94 11.13 -1.21
C LEU A 302 24.42 10.78 -1.42
N THR A 303 25.16 11.61 -2.18
CA THR A 303 26.60 11.42 -2.43
C THR A 303 27.44 11.70 -1.19
N ALA A 304 27.05 12.67 -0.35
CA ALA A 304 27.67 12.89 0.96
C ALA A 304 27.58 11.66 1.89
N ASN A 305 26.61 10.78 1.64
CA ASN A 305 26.21 9.69 2.52
C ASN A 305 26.30 8.28 1.87
N ALA A 306 27.12 8.15 0.81
CA ALA A 306 27.32 6.97 -0.05
C ALA A 306 26.49 5.73 0.31
N LEU A 307 25.30 5.63 -0.29
CA LEU A 307 24.40 4.48 -0.14
C LEU A 307 24.95 3.24 -0.89
N PRO A 308 24.53 2.02 -0.51
CA PRO A 308 24.71 0.83 -1.35
C PRO A 308 24.13 1.06 -2.75
N PRO A 309 24.43 0.20 -3.75
CA PRO A 309 23.95 0.38 -5.12
C PRO A 309 22.44 0.21 -5.23
N VAL A 310 21.71 1.29 -4.94
CA VAL A 310 20.27 1.44 -5.08
C VAL A 310 19.99 2.44 -6.20
N ARG A 311 18.92 2.24 -6.96
CA ARG A 311 18.56 3.21 -8.00
C ARG A 311 18.14 4.53 -7.37
N THR A 312 18.86 5.60 -7.64
CA THR A 312 18.63 6.94 -7.07
C THR A 312 18.36 8.01 -8.10
N GLY A 313 18.77 7.81 -9.36
CA GLY A 313 18.81 8.85 -10.40
C GLY A 313 19.99 9.80 -10.28
N CYS A 314 20.83 9.66 -9.25
CA CYS A 314 21.92 10.59 -8.94
C CYS A 314 23.30 10.12 -9.39
N ARG A 315 23.40 8.94 -9.98
CA ARG A 315 24.67 8.35 -10.45
C ARG A 315 24.62 8.12 -11.94
N SER A 316 25.72 8.40 -12.62
CA SER A 316 25.89 8.17 -14.06
C SER A 316 26.07 6.69 -14.42
N GLU A 317 26.50 5.85 -13.47
CA GLU A 317 26.78 4.43 -13.68
C GLU A 317 26.34 3.58 -12.47
N GLY A 318 26.08 2.28 -12.70
CA GLY A 318 25.82 1.30 -11.64
C GLY A 318 24.39 1.31 -11.07
N GLU A 319 23.45 1.96 -11.75
CA GLU A 319 22.01 1.97 -11.43
C GLU A 319 21.16 1.31 -12.50
N GLU A 320 21.75 0.46 -13.33
CA GLU A 320 21.05 -0.20 -14.43
C GLU A 320 20.43 -1.52 -14.01
N GLY A 321 19.24 -1.78 -14.56
CA GLY A 321 18.52 -3.03 -14.39
C GLY A 321 17.78 -3.17 -13.06
N GLY A 322 17.34 -4.40 -12.80
CA GLY A 322 16.45 -4.72 -11.69
C GLY A 322 14.97 -4.70 -12.09
N LEU A 323 14.13 -4.64 -11.08
CA LEU A 323 12.67 -4.66 -11.18
C LEU A 323 12.12 -3.47 -10.41
N VAL A 324 11.16 -2.75 -10.99
CA VAL A 324 10.33 -1.78 -10.26
C VAL A 324 8.92 -2.32 -10.12
N PHE A 325 8.32 -2.14 -8.94
CA PHE A 325 6.94 -2.52 -8.68
C PHE A 325 6.33 -1.62 -7.61
N ALA A 326 5.01 -1.60 -7.55
CA ALA A 326 4.28 -0.86 -6.52
C ALA A 326 3.56 -1.84 -5.59
N ARG A 327 3.56 -1.55 -4.29
CA ARG A 327 2.78 -2.27 -3.28
C ARG A 327 1.93 -1.32 -2.44
N PRO A 328 0.76 -1.76 -1.96
CA PRO A 328 -0.04 -0.97 -1.02
C PRO A 328 0.74 -0.70 0.28
N SER A 329 0.57 0.51 0.83
CA SER A 329 1.08 0.92 2.14
C SER A 329 0.00 1.69 2.90
N ALA A 330 0.23 1.98 4.20
CA ALA A 330 -0.76 2.63 5.06
C ALA A 330 -1.19 4.04 4.59
N GLY A 331 -0.35 4.72 3.80
CA GLY A 331 -0.61 6.08 3.30
C GLY A 331 -0.79 6.18 1.78
N GLY A 332 -0.94 5.04 1.09
CA GLY A 332 -1.01 4.98 -0.36
C GLY A 332 -0.24 3.78 -0.90
N PHE A 333 0.76 4.03 -1.74
CA PHE A 333 1.56 3.00 -2.41
C PHE A 333 3.06 3.33 -2.35
N GLU A 334 3.83 2.31 -2.02
CA GLU A 334 5.29 2.35 -2.13
C GLU A 334 5.70 1.83 -3.49
N VAL A 335 6.41 2.65 -4.26
CA VAL A 335 7.11 2.21 -5.48
C VAL A 335 8.52 1.81 -5.09
N LEU A 336 8.82 0.54 -5.28
CA LEU A 336 10.05 -0.12 -4.87
C LEU A 336 10.87 -0.50 -6.09
N TRP A 337 12.18 -0.35 -5.96
CA TRP A 337 13.15 -0.97 -6.85
C TRP A 337 13.79 -2.17 -6.16
N ARG A 338 14.01 -3.23 -6.92
CA ARG A 338 14.69 -4.44 -6.46
C ARG A 338 15.75 -4.84 -7.46
N SER A 339 16.98 -5.05 -6.97
CA SER A 339 18.02 -5.69 -7.77
C SER A 339 17.80 -7.21 -7.83
N LEU A 340 18.40 -7.89 -8.81
CA LEU A 340 18.33 -9.36 -8.91
C LEU A 340 19.06 -10.08 -7.76
N THR A 341 19.82 -9.37 -6.92
CA THR A 341 20.68 -9.90 -5.85
C THR A 341 20.51 -9.20 -4.50
N ALA A 342 19.67 -8.16 -4.39
CA ALA A 342 19.57 -7.28 -3.23
C ALA A 342 18.12 -7.07 -2.74
N GLU A 343 18.00 -6.44 -1.58
CA GLU A 343 16.73 -6.08 -0.93
C GLU A 343 15.99 -4.93 -1.63
N ASP A 344 14.72 -4.74 -1.26
CA ASP A 344 13.86 -3.67 -1.79
C ASP A 344 14.36 -2.29 -1.35
N ALA A 345 14.47 -1.37 -2.30
CA ALA A 345 14.76 0.04 -2.07
C ALA A 345 13.53 0.90 -2.43
N LEU A 346 13.11 1.76 -1.50
CA LEU A 346 12.01 2.69 -1.74
C LEU A 346 12.44 3.80 -2.71
N LEU A 347 11.74 3.88 -3.85
CA LEU A 347 11.92 4.96 -4.83
C LEU A 347 10.98 6.13 -4.56
N LEU A 348 9.69 5.84 -4.36
CA LEU A 348 8.62 6.83 -4.25
C LEU A 348 7.55 6.34 -3.29
N ASN A 349 7.01 7.24 -2.47
CA ASN A 349 5.79 7.01 -1.73
C ASN A 349 4.69 7.89 -2.35
N TRP A 350 3.67 7.25 -2.92
CA TRP A 350 2.64 7.90 -3.71
C TRP A 350 1.27 7.78 -3.02
N PRO A 351 0.47 8.85 -2.92
CA PRO A 351 -0.78 8.83 -2.16
C PRO A 351 -1.93 8.09 -2.88
N ARG A 352 -1.76 7.75 -4.17
CA ARG A 352 -2.75 7.03 -4.97
C ARG A 352 -2.20 5.68 -5.38
N TRP A 353 -3.08 4.82 -5.89
CA TRP A 353 -2.66 3.58 -6.54
C TRP A 353 -1.68 3.82 -7.68
N VAL A 354 -0.76 2.87 -7.86
CA VAL A 354 0.29 2.93 -8.88
C VAL A 354 0.28 1.63 -9.68
N LEU A 355 0.18 1.75 -11.00
CA LEU A 355 0.26 0.64 -11.95
C LEU A 355 1.34 0.90 -13.01
N PHE A 356 1.89 -0.17 -13.54
CA PHE A 356 2.95 -0.22 -14.54
C PHE A 356 4.10 0.76 -14.25
N PRO A 357 4.70 0.74 -13.05
CA PRO A 357 5.86 1.57 -12.81
C PRO A 357 7.00 1.12 -13.72
N ARG A 358 7.76 2.09 -14.23
CA ARG A 358 8.84 1.92 -15.21
C ARG A 358 9.88 2.99 -14.92
N VAL A 359 11.16 2.64 -14.86
CA VAL A 359 12.19 3.67 -14.86
C VAL A 359 12.79 3.76 -16.26
N ILE A 360 12.99 4.99 -16.72
CA ILE A 360 13.67 5.30 -17.98
C ILE A 360 15.09 5.78 -17.62
N PRO A 361 16.13 4.91 -17.74
CA PRO A 361 17.48 5.23 -17.29
C PRO A 361 18.04 6.50 -17.93
N ALA A 362 17.87 6.64 -19.25
CA ALA A 362 18.40 7.77 -20.03
C ALA A 362 17.84 9.13 -19.58
N LEU A 363 16.66 9.14 -18.96
CA LEU A 363 16.00 10.35 -18.46
C LEU A 363 16.12 10.50 -16.94
N ALA A 364 16.61 9.49 -16.23
CA ALA A 364 16.55 9.40 -14.77
C ALA A 364 15.12 9.65 -14.22
N GLU A 365 14.09 9.17 -14.93
CA GLU A 365 12.69 9.38 -14.59
C GLU A 365 11.96 8.07 -14.26
N LEU A 366 11.11 8.11 -13.24
CA LEU A 366 10.12 7.09 -12.92
C LEU A 366 8.77 7.48 -13.56
N TRP A 367 8.21 6.56 -14.33
CA TRP A 367 6.92 6.69 -15.01
C TRP A 367 5.95 5.64 -14.50
N PHE A 368 4.67 6.02 -14.35
CA PHE A 368 3.62 5.10 -13.91
C PHE A 368 2.22 5.64 -14.22
N ILE A 369 1.21 4.80 -14.03
CA ILE A 369 -0.20 5.17 -14.11
C ILE A 369 -0.80 5.27 -12.70
N ASP A 370 -1.61 6.29 -12.47
CA ASP A 370 -2.51 6.39 -11.33
C ASP A 370 -3.94 6.84 -11.72
N GLY A 371 -4.79 7.14 -10.73
CA GLY A 371 -6.18 7.58 -10.93
C GLY A 371 -6.39 8.88 -11.71
N LYS A 372 -5.34 9.67 -11.94
CA LYS A 372 -5.40 10.91 -12.73
C LYS A 372 -4.78 10.77 -14.12
N GLY A 373 -3.88 9.80 -14.30
CA GLY A 373 -3.30 9.48 -15.60
C GLY A 373 -1.88 8.98 -15.55
N VAL A 374 -1.10 9.29 -16.59
CA VAL A 374 0.31 8.91 -16.69
C VAL A 374 1.17 10.00 -16.06
N TRP A 375 1.95 9.62 -15.05
CA TRP A 375 2.85 10.51 -14.33
C TRP A 375 4.30 10.24 -14.70
N ARG A 376 5.10 11.30 -14.64
CA ARG A 376 6.56 11.24 -14.62
C ARG A 376 7.10 11.92 -13.37
N VAL A 377 8.12 11.32 -12.78
CA VAL A 377 8.78 11.79 -11.55
C VAL A 377 10.28 11.70 -11.75
N ALA A 378 10.97 12.83 -11.58
CA ALA A 378 12.43 12.88 -11.62
C ALA A 378 13.01 12.14 -10.40
N LEU A 379 13.90 11.17 -10.63
CA LEU A 379 14.48 10.37 -9.55
C LEU A 379 15.48 11.15 -8.69
N ASP A 380 16.15 12.15 -9.24
CA ASP A 380 16.96 13.12 -8.48
C ASP A 380 16.10 14.22 -7.81
N ALA A 381 14.78 14.17 -7.96
CA ALA A 381 13.81 15.12 -7.45
C ALA A 381 13.93 16.57 -7.98
N HIS A 382 14.74 16.85 -9.01
CA HIS A 382 14.98 18.24 -9.49
C HIS A 382 13.69 18.95 -9.94
N GLU A 383 12.69 18.18 -10.38
CA GLU A 383 11.37 18.65 -10.77
C GLU A 383 10.27 18.02 -9.90
N ALA A 384 9.20 18.78 -9.68
CA ALA A 384 7.97 18.25 -9.11
C ALA A 384 7.34 17.21 -10.05
N PRO A 385 6.59 16.22 -9.54
CA PRO A 385 5.86 15.27 -10.36
C PRO A 385 4.97 15.96 -11.41
N GLN A 386 5.02 15.47 -12.65
CA GLN A 386 4.24 16.03 -13.75
C GLN A 386 3.28 15.01 -14.34
N LEU A 387 2.08 15.47 -14.65
CA LEU A 387 1.08 14.69 -15.38
C LEU A 387 1.41 14.78 -16.88
N ALA A 388 1.98 13.70 -17.42
CA ALA A 388 2.37 13.62 -18.83
C ALA A 388 1.16 13.40 -19.76
N ALA A 389 0.14 12.68 -19.26
CA ALA A 389 -1.15 12.54 -19.94
C ALA A 389 -2.28 12.36 -18.92
N GLY A 390 -3.32 13.19 -19.01
CA GLY A 390 -4.50 13.10 -18.15
C GLY A 390 -5.53 12.08 -18.66
N GLY A 391 -6.25 11.44 -17.73
CA GLY A 391 -7.32 10.49 -18.01
C GLY A 391 -7.10 9.14 -17.34
N SER A 392 -7.97 8.17 -17.62
CA SER A 392 -7.84 6.81 -17.10
C SER A 392 -7.08 5.92 -18.08
N PHE A 393 -6.05 5.23 -17.61
CA PHE A 393 -5.22 4.34 -18.41
C PHE A 393 -5.10 2.96 -17.77
N ARG A 394 -4.85 1.96 -18.59
CA ARG A 394 -4.75 0.56 -18.16
C ARG A 394 -3.43 -0.10 -18.50
N HIS A 395 -2.70 0.39 -19.50
CA HIS A 395 -1.42 -0.16 -19.93
C HIS A 395 -0.44 0.97 -20.19
N LEU A 396 0.82 0.72 -19.85
CA LEU A 396 1.95 1.60 -20.17
C LEU A 396 3.10 0.77 -20.73
N ALA A 397 3.60 1.17 -21.89
CA ALA A 397 4.78 0.61 -22.52
C ALA A 397 5.78 1.74 -22.83
N VAL A 398 7.07 1.42 -22.77
CA VAL A 398 8.18 2.33 -23.09
C VAL A 398 8.93 1.74 -24.27
N SER A 399 9.33 2.58 -25.22
CA SER A 399 10.17 2.17 -26.34
C SER A 399 11.57 1.74 -25.85
N PRO A 400 12.26 0.83 -26.56
CA PRO A 400 13.59 0.37 -26.16
C PRO A 400 14.63 1.50 -25.98
N ASP A 401 14.51 2.58 -26.75
CA ASP A 401 15.36 3.76 -26.67
C ASP A 401 14.96 4.76 -25.56
N GLY A 402 13.82 4.54 -24.89
CA GLY A 402 13.29 5.41 -23.84
C GLY A 402 12.70 6.74 -24.32
N ASN A 403 12.65 7.01 -25.63
CA ASN A 403 12.22 8.31 -26.16
C ASN A 403 10.70 8.43 -26.36
N SER A 404 9.99 7.31 -26.39
CA SER A 404 8.53 7.26 -26.57
C SER A 404 7.88 6.37 -25.52
N LEU A 405 6.71 6.79 -25.05
CA LEU A 405 5.83 5.94 -24.27
C LEU A 405 4.51 5.74 -24.99
N ALA A 406 3.88 4.59 -24.79
CA ALA A 406 2.53 4.32 -25.26
C ALA A 406 1.64 3.94 -24.08
N ALA A 407 0.45 4.53 -24.02
CA ALA A 407 -0.55 4.23 -22.99
C ALA A 407 -1.90 3.92 -23.62
N ALA A 408 -2.63 2.96 -23.06
CA ALA A 408 -3.99 2.60 -23.51
C ALA A 408 -5.02 3.19 -22.55
N ARG A 409 -5.93 4.02 -23.08
CA ARG A 409 -7.03 4.60 -22.31
C ARG A 409 -8.04 3.54 -21.88
N TRP A 410 -8.68 3.77 -20.75
CA TRP A 410 -9.76 2.95 -20.23
C TRP A 410 -11.08 3.73 -20.19
N PRO A 411 -12.24 3.10 -20.50
CA PRO A 411 -12.43 1.75 -21.02
C PRO A 411 -12.26 1.62 -22.54
N SER A 412 -12.04 2.73 -23.24
CA SER A 412 -12.05 2.76 -24.71
C SER A 412 -10.97 1.90 -25.39
N GLY A 413 -9.85 1.63 -24.72
CA GLY A 413 -8.68 0.98 -25.30
C GLY A 413 -7.86 1.88 -26.23
N GLN A 414 -8.30 3.13 -26.44
CA GLN A 414 -7.67 4.09 -27.34
C GLN A 414 -6.21 4.33 -26.95
N VAL A 415 -5.28 4.05 -27.88
CA VAL A 415 -3.84 4.19 -27.63
C VAL A 415 -3.39 5.63 -27.85
N VAL A 416 -2.57 6.13 -26.93
CA VAL A 416 -1.86 7.42 -27.04
C VAL A 416 -0.36 7.19 -26.94
N VAL A 417 0.41 7.91 -27.76
CA VAL A 417 1.87 7.99 -27.70
C VAL A 417 2.25 9.30 -27.02
N ILE A 418 3.16 9.23 -26.07
CA ILE A 418 3.66 10.36 -25.27
C ILE A 418 5.13 10.55 -25.64
N ARG A 419 5.48 11.76 -26.08
CA ARG A 419 6.85 12.20 -26.37
C ARG A 419 7.08 13.56 -25.73
N SER A 420 8.33 14.03 -25.74
CA SER A 420 8.68 15.41 -25.36
C SER A 420 7.94 16.46 -26.18
N SER A 421 7.61 16.16 -27.45
CA SER A 421 6.84 17.03 -28.34
C SER A 421 5.33 17.08 -28.03
N GLY A 422 4.84 16.26 -27.09
CA GLY A 422 3.43 16.17 -26.70
C GLY A 422 2.82 14.78 -26.91
N THR A 423 1.50 14.72 -26.81
CA THR A 423 0.72 13.47 -26.91
C THR A 423 0.03 13.33 -28.27
N ARG A 424 0.04 12.12 -28.84
CA ARG A 424 -0.64 11.79 -30.09
C ARG A 424 -1.53 10.57 -29.93
N GLU A 425 -2.74 10.61 -30.47
CA GLU A 425 -3.63 9.44 -30.50
C GLU A 425 -3.36 8.58 -31.74
N LEU A 426 -3.29 7.26 -31.57
CA LEU A 426 -3.14 6.30 -32.67
C LEU A 426 -4.48 5.61 -32.94
N ARG A 427 -4.86 5.35 -34.19
CA ARG A 427 -6.12 4.62 -34.50
C ARG A 427 -6.00 3.12 -34.22
N LEU A 428 -5.78 2.77 -32.95
CA LEU A 428 -5.44 1.44 -32.45
C LEU A 428 -6.10 1.22 -31.10
N ASN A 429 -6.50 -0.02 -30.83
CA ASN A 429 -7.02 -0.45 -29.53
C ASN A 429 -5.98 -1.33 -28.82
N GLY A 430 -5.60 -0.94 -27.62
CA GLY A 430 -4.63 -1.62 -26.76
C GLY A 430 -5.19 -2.09 -25.42
N VAL A 431 -6.52 -2.29 -25.30
CA VAL A 431 -7.17 -2.66 -24.02
C VAL A 431 -6.65 -3.97 -23.42
N GLY A 432 -6.19 -4.90 -24.27
CA GLY A 432 -5.61 -6.20 -23.91
C GLY A 432 -4.09 -6.17 -23.69
N GLY A 433 -3.41 -5.03 -23.91
CA GLY A 433 -1.98 -4.88 -23.65
C GLY A 433 -1.24 -4.09 -24.71
N LEU A 434 -0.07 -3.58 -24.33
CA LEU A 434 0.86 -2.82 -25.19
C LEU A 434 2.28 -3.33 -25.01
N ALA A 435 3.05 -3.42 -26.10
CA ALA A 435 4.49 -3.64 -26.04
C ALA A 435 5.19 -3.08 -27.29
N PHE A 436 6.37 -2.50 -27.13
CA PHE A 436 7.20 -2.08 -28.27
C PHE A 436 8.02 -3.26 -28.79
N LEU A 437 7.95 -3.53 -30.10
CA LEU A 437 8.82 -4.49 -30.78
C LEU A 437 10.18 -3.87 -31.10
N ASP A 438 10.18 -2.58 -31.40
CA ASP A 438 11.34 -1.73 -31.65
C ASP A 438 10.95 -0.29 -31.28
N SER A 439 11.88 0.67 -31.41
CA SER A 439 11.72 2.08 -31.04
C SER A 439 10.50 2.75 -31.71
N ASP A 440 10.18 2.34 -32.95
CA ASP A 440 9.10 2.94 -33.74
C ASP A 440 7.88 2.03 -33.94
N VAL A 441 7.95 0.76 -33.51
CA VAL A 441 6.91 -0.24 -33.79
C VAL A 441 6.25 -0.71 -32.51
N LEU A 442 4.98 -0.33 -32.36
CA LEU A 442 4.13 -0.71 -31.24
C LEU A 442 3.25 -1.91 -31.61
N LEU A 443 3.23 -2.92 -30.75
CA LEU A 443 2.26 -4.00 -30.74
C LEU A 443 1.16 -3.68 -29.72
N ALA A 444 -0.09 -3.78 -30.14
CA ALA A 444 -1.25 -3.63 -29.27
C ALA A 444 -2.20 -4.81 -29.41
N SER A 445 -2.86 -5.15 -28.30
CA SER A 445 -3.91 -6.15 -28.25
C SER A 445 -5.24 -5.50 -27.90
N ASP A 446 -6.30 -5.84 -28.63
CA ASP A 446 -7.68 -5.50 -28.23
C ASP A 446 -8.31 -6.56 -27.30
N GLY A 447 -7.54 -7.59 -26.92
CA GLY A 447 -7.98 -8.75 -26.15
C GLY A 447 -8.42 -9.95 -27.00
N THR A 448 -8.56 -9.76 -28.31
CA THR A 448 -8.91 -10.82 -29.28
C THR A 448 -7.92 -10.92 -30.43
N GLN A 449 -7.33 -9.80 -30.83
CA GLN A 449 -6.40 -9.69 -31.94
C GLN A 449 -5.23 -8.79 -31.59
N LEU A 450 -4.10 -9.08 -32.23
CA LEU A 450 -2.92 -8.23 -32.22
C LEU A 450 -2.91 -7.31 -33.44
N SER A 451 -2.47 -6.09 -33.25
CA SER A 451 -2.29 -5.09 -34.30
C SER A 451 -0.94 -4.40 -34.12
N LEU A 452 -0.32 -4.02 -35.24
CA LEU A 452 0.91 -3.23 -35.24
C LEU A 452 0.59 -1.79 -35.59
N ALA A 453 1.28 -0.85 -34.97
CA ALA A 453 1.29 0.53 -35.40
C ALA A 453 2.70 1.09 -35.39
N SER A 454 3.01 1.93 -36.38
CA SER A 454 4.11 2.86 -36.22
C SER A 454 3.72 3.93 -35.21
N ILE A 455 4.70 4.45 -34.47
CA ILE A 455 4.48 5.59 -33.57
C ILE A 455 4.00 6.85 -34.33
N ASP A 456 4.20 6.88 -35.66
CA ASP A 456 3.73 7.94 -36.55
C ASP A 456 2.34 7.69 -37.13
N GLY A 457 1.65 6.63 -36.69
CA GLY A 457 0.21 6.43 -36.90
C GLY A 457 -0.18 5.54 -38.07
N GLU A 458 0.77 4.89 -38.74
CA GLU A 458 0.44 3.83 -39.70
C GLU A 458 0.02 2.58 -38.94
N VAL A 459 -1.16 2.04 -39.23
CA VAL A 459 -1.70 0.87 -38.52
C VAL A 459 -1.82 -0.30 -39.47
N ARG A 460 -1.29 -1.45 -39.06
CA ARG A 460 -1.52 -2.76 -39.67
C ARG A 460 -2.40 -3.59 -38.72
N PRO A 461 -3.72 -3.65 -38.96
CA PRO A 461 -4.63 -4.40 -38.09
C PRO A 461 -4.43 -5.91 -38.23
N SER A 462 -4.80 -6.64 -37.18
CA SER A 462 -5.07 -8.10 -37.21
C SER A 462 -3.89 -8.97 -37.67
N VAL A 463 -2.69 -8.73 -37.13
CA VAL A 463 -1.48 -9.49 -37.49
C VAL A 463 -1.47 -10.93 -36.97
N SER A 464 -2.21 -11.21 -35.89
CA SER A 464 -2.38 -12.55 -35.31
C SER A 464 -3.59 -12.59 -34.36
N PRO A 465 -4.35 -13.69 -34.29
CA PRO A 465 -5.32 -13.89 -33.22
C PRO A 465 -4.61 -14.03 -31.87
N SER A 466 -5.16 -13.41 -30.83
CA SER A 466 -4.68 -13.54 -29.45
C SER A 466 -5.87 -13.57 -28.51
N PRO A 467 -6.47 -14.75 -28.30
CA PRO A 467 -7.68 -14.83 -27.51
C PRO A 467 -7.39 -14.55 -26.03
N CYS A 468 -8.19 -13.66 -25.45
CA CYS A 468 -8.22 -13.32 -24.04
C CYS A 468 -6.94 -12.68 -23.47
N CYS A 469 -6.17 -11.98 -24.32
CA CYS A 469 -4.97 -11.28 -23.88
C CYS A 469 -5.29 -10.11 -22.94
N HIS A 470 -4.53 -10.00 -21.85
CA HIS A 470 -4.70 -8.96 -20.84
C HIS A 470 -3.43 -8.19 -20.51
N SER A 471 -2.27 -8.69 -20.89
CA SER A 471 -0.97 -8.02 -20.77
C SER A 471 -0.02 -8.53 -21.84
N LEU A 472 0.94 -7.70 -22.25
CA LEU A 472 1.93 -8.04 -23.27
C LEU A 472 3.32 -7.64 -22.79
N VAL A 473 4.32 -8.43 -23.17
CA VAL A 473 5.73 -8.06 -23.07
C VAL A 473 6.53 -8.70 -24.19
N VAL A 474 7.51 -7.97 -24.70
CA VAL A 474 8.50 -8.49 -25.65
C VAL A 474 9.67 -9.07 -24.87
N THR A 475 10.07 -10.27 -25.25
CA THR A 475 11.20 -11.00 -24.65
C THR A 475 12.16 -11.44 -25.74
N PRO A 476 13.40 -11.82 -25.41
CA PRO A 476 14.32 -12.42 -26.39
C PRO A 476 13.74 -13.66 -27.10
N GLY A 477 12.81 -14.38 -26.46
CA GLY A 477 12.17 -15.58 -27.00
C GLY A 477 10.88 -15.34 -27.80
N GLY A 478 10.50 -14.08 -28.06
CA GLY A 478 9.25 -13.69 -28.72
C GLY A 478 8.34 -12.87 -27.80
N ILE A 479 7.04 -12.84 -28.10
CA ILE A 479 6.07 -12.08 -27.30
C ILE A 479 5.47 -13.01 -26.25
N ALA A 480 5.49 -12.59 -24.99
CA ALA A 480 4.74 -13.25 -23.94
C ALA A 480 3.45 -12.45 -23.68
N ALA A 481 2.33 -13.16 -23.61
CA ALA A 481 1.02 -12.58 -23.35
C ALA A 481 0.40 -13.22 -22.12
N GLY A 482 -0.08 -12.38 -21.20
CA GLY A 482 -0.93 -12.81 -20.10
C GLY A 482 -2.33 -13.08 -20.64
N VAL A 483 -2.88 -14.25 -20.34
CA VAL A 483 -4.24 -14.65 -20.73
C VAL A 483 -5.09 -14.89 -19.50
N ALA A 484 -6.36 -14.53 -19.60
CA ALA A 484 -7.36 -14.69 -18.54
C ALA A 484 -8.67 -15.26 -19.10
N ALA A 485 -9.64 -15.49 -18.22
CA ALA A 485 -10.99 -15.94 -18.60
C ALA A 485 -11.57 -15.08 -19.75
N PRO A 486 -12.23 -15.70 -20.74
CA PRO A 486 -12.69 -17.10 -20.78
C PRO A 486 -11.63 -18.15 -21.17
N CYS A 487 -10.41 -17.75 -21.50
CA CYS A 487 -9.32 -18.67 -21.77
C CYS A 487 -8.76 -19.27 -20.47
N GLU A 488 -8.03 -20.38 -20.57
CA GLU A 488 -7.29 -20.94 -19.42
C GLU A 488 -6.28 -19.89 -18.92
N PRO A 489 -6.37 -19.45 -17.65
CA PRO A 489 -5.50 -18.39 -17.15
C PRO A 489 -4.02 -18.80 -17.14
N GLY A 490 -3.14 -17.88 -17.53
CA GLY A 490 -1.73 -18.21 -17.66
C GLY A 490 -0.93 -17.23 -18.51
N VAL A 491 0.19 -17.72 -19.02
CA VAL A 491 1.04 -17.02 -19.97
C VAL A 491 1.17 -17.87 -21.23
N VAL A 492 0.99 -17.24 -22.39
CA VAL A 492 1.25 -17.85 -23.70
C VAL A 492 2.39 -17.13 -24.41
N ARG A 493 3.16 -17.86 -25.21
CA ARG A 493 4.09 -17.31 -26.18
C ARG A 493 3.37 -17.09 -27.49
N ILE A 494 3.58 -15.95 -28.12
CA ILE A 494 3.05 -15.61 -29.44
C ILE A 494 4.22 -15.44 -30.40
N VAL A 495 4.15 -16.15 -31.53
CA VAL A 495 5.11 -16.05 -32.63
C VAL A 495 4.42 -15.37 -33.81
N LEU A 496 4.75 -14.09 -34.05
CA LEU A 496 4.08 -13.30 -35.10
C LEU A 496 4.28 -13.87 -36.50
N ALA A 497 5.47 -14.43 -36.79
CA ALA A 497 5.80 -14.98 -38.10
C ALA A 497 4.86 -16.12 -38.51
N ASP A 498 4.63 -17.06 -37.59
CA ASP A 498 3.82 -18.25 -37.84
C ASP A 498 2.35 -18.09 -37.43
N ARG A 499 2.00 -16.92 -36.87
CA ARG A 499 0.68 -16.61 -36.28
C ARG A 499 0.21 -17.67 -35.29
N SER A 500 1.14 -18.24 -34.53
CA SER A 500 0.89 -19.32 -33.59
C SER A 500 1.03 -18.85 -32.15
N SER A 501 0.37 -19.58 -31.25
CA SER A 501 0.50 -19.38 -29.80
C SER A 501 0.70 -20.71 -29.09
N SER A 502 1.59 -20.73 -28.10
CA SER A 502 1.82 -21.91 -27.24
C SER A 502 1.77 -21.53 -25.77
N SER A 503 1.25 -22.42 -24.92
CA SER A 503 1.23 -22.19 -23.47
C SER A 503 2.66 -22.23 -22.90
N LEU A 504 3.00 -21.25 -22.08
CA LEU A 504 4.25 -21.20 -21.30
C LEU A 504 3.99 -21.58 -19.85
N LEU A 505 2.95 -21.01 -19.25
CA LEU A 505 2.61 -21.19 -17.84
C LEU A 505 1.10 -21.29 -17.71
N ARG A 506 0.66 -22.19 -16.82
CA ARG A 506 -0.70 -22.20 -16.29
C ARG A 506 -0.67 -21.55 -14.91
N LEU A 507 -1.61 -20.64 -14.68
CA LEU A 507 -1.70 -19.90 -13.43
C LEU A 507 -3.14 -20.02 -12.91
N PRO A 508 -3.37 -19.86 -11.59
CA PRO A 508 -4.72 -19.76 -11.06
C PRO A 508 -5.51 -18.63 -11.72
N ASP A 509 -4.84 -17.50 -11.96
CA ASP A 509 -5.40 -16.29 -12.56
C ASP A 509 -4.46 -15.69 -13.62
N GLY A 510 -5.02 -14.87 -14.51
CA GLY A 510 -4.25 -14.20 -15.56
C GLY A 510 -3.39 -13.06 -15.00
N PRO A 511 -2.13 -12.91 -15.44
CA PRO A 511 -1.24 -11.88 -14.91
C PRO A 511 -1.64 -10.50 -15.40
N LEU A 512 -1.69 -9.55 -14.46
CA LEU A 512 -2.06 -8.15 -14.68
C LEU A 512 -0.94 -7.36 -15.36
N GLY A 513 0.31 -7.75 -15.14
CA GLY A 513 1.48 -7.18 -15.78
C GLY A 513 2.59 -8.20 -15.95
N LEU A 514 3.39 -8.02 -17.00
CA LEU A 514 4.50 -8.88 -17.35
C LEU A 514 5.76 -8.04 -17.58
N VAL A 515 6.91 -8.61 -17.21
CA VAL A 515 8.26 -8.10 -17.49
C VAL A 515 9.13 -9.24 -17.97
N GLY A 516 9.87 -9.04 -19.06
CA GLY A 516 10.90 -9.95 -19.51
C GLY A 516 12.17 -9.81 -18.67
N LEU A 517 12.80 -10.93 -18.34
CA LEU A 517 14.14 -10.97 -17.75
C LEU A 517 15.20 -11.16 -18.85
N PRO A 518 16.41 -10.61 -18.70
CA PRO A 518 17.48 -10.75 -19.69
C PRO A 518 17.82 -12.21 -20.07
N ALA A 519 17.70 -13.14 -19.12
CA ALA A 519 17.96 -14.57 -19.33
C ALA A 519 16.76 -15.36 -19.90
N GLY A 520 15.74 -14.68 -20.44
CA GLY A 520 14.58 -15.34 -21.06
C GLY A 520 13.48 -15.78 -20.07
N GLY A 521 13.59 -15.39 -18.81
CA GLY A 521 12.53 -15.56 -17.80
C GLY A 521 11.49 -14.44 -17.82
N LEU A 522 10.51 -14.52 -16.92
CA LEU A 522 9.45 -13.54 -16.73
C LEU A 522 9.28 -13.17 -15.26
N VAL A 523 8.96 -11.92 -14.99
CA VAL A 523 8.31 -11.52 -13.75
C VAL A 523 6.86 -11.18 -14.08
N LEU A 524 5.95 -11.76 -13.31
CA LEU A 524 4.52 -11.60 -13.47
C LEU A 524 3.89 -11.04 -12.19
N GLY A 525 3.02 -10.05 -12.36
CA GLY A 525 2.18 -9.54 -11.29
C GLY A 525 0.78 -10.16 -11.38
N THR A 526 0.33 -10.75 -10.29
CA THR A 526 -1.04 -11.26 -10.12
C THR A 526 -1.68 -10.55 -8.93
N ALA A 527 -2.96 -10.81 -8.70
CA ALA A 527 -3.62 -10.30 -7.50
C ALA A 527 -3.07 -10.91 -6.19
N ASP A 528 -2.28 -12.00 -6.25
CA ASP A 528 -1.57 -12.60 -5.11
C ASP A 528 -0.19 -11.98 -4.84
N GLY A 529 0.31 -11.19 -5.80
CA GLY A 529 1.60 -10.52 -5.71
C GLY A 529 2.49 -10.80 -6.90
N LEU A 530 3.79 -10.71 -6.66
CA LEU A 530 4.81 -10.79 -7.69
C LEU A 530 5.48 -12.16 -7.69
N TRP A 531 5.62 -12.71 -8.88
CA TRP A 531 6.19 -14.03 -9.11
C TRP A 531 7.27 -13.96 -10.18
N SER A 532 8.33 -14.74 -9.98
CA SER A 532 9.44 -14.89 -10.93
C SER A 532 9.40 -16.30 -11.53
N TRP A 533 9.53 -16.38 -12.85
CA TRP A 533 9.70 -17.63 -13.58
C TRP A 533 10.96 -17.57 -14.44
N ARG A 534 11.83 -18.58 -14.34
CA ARG A 534 13.14 -18.58 -15.01
C ARG A 534 13.22 -19.51 -16.23
N GLY A 535 12.09 -19.89 -16.80
CA GLY A 535 12.02 -20.74 -17.99
C GLY A 535 11.74 -22.23 -17.70
N GLU A 536 11.93 -22.67 -16.45
CA GLU A 536 11.68 -24.04 -16.01
C GLU A 536 10.96 -24.04 -14.65
N GLY A 537 10.20 -25.10 -14.36
CA GLY A 537 9.51 -25.29 -13.09
C GLY A 537 8.33 -24.34 -12.84
N ALA A 538 7.86 -24.34 -11.60
CA ALA A 538 6.79 -23.47 -11.13
C ALA A 538 7.33 -22.05 -10.85
N PRO A 539 6.52 -21.00 -11.05
CA PRO A 539 6.90 -19.64 -10.67
C PRO A 539 7.08 -19.53 -9.14
N GLU A 540 8.08 -18.76 -8.72
CA GLU A 540 8.40 -18.53 -7.30
C GLU A 540 7.90 -17.15 -6.87
N ARG A 541 7.26 -17.07 -5.69
CA ARG A 541 6.79 -15.79 -5.14
C ARG A 541 7.99 -14.97 -4.69
N ILE A 542 8.10 -13.76 -5.20
CA ILE A 542 9.18 -12.84 -4.85
C ILE A 542 8.69 -11.65 -4.03
N GLY A 543 7.40 -11.29 -4.08
CA GLY A 543 6.90 -10.16 -3.29
C GLY A 543 5.42 -9.89 -3.44
N ALA A 544 5.01 -8.68 -3.06
CA ALA A 544 3.67 -8.16 -3.25
C ALA A 544 3.70 -6.99 -4.22
N GLY A 545 2.77 -6.97 -5.17
CA GLY A 545 2.63 -5.92 -6.18
C GLY A 545 1.83 -6.39 -7.39
N LEU A 546 1.12 -5.47 -8.03
CA LEU A 546 0.17 -5.81 -9.11
C LEU A 546 0.83 -5.87 -10.48
N THR A 547 1.75 -4.95 -10.75
CA THR A 547 2.35 -4.79 -12.09
C THR A 547 3.85 -4.55 -11.96
N PRO A 548 4.69 -5.47 -12.44
CA PRO A 548 6.14 -5.26 -12.52
C PRO A 548 6.53 -4.36 -13.69
N GLY A 549 7.70 -3.73 -13.60
CA GLY A 549 8.39 -3.05 -14.70
C GLY A 549 9.91 -3.15 -14.70
N PRO A 550 10.57 -2.90 -15.84
CA PRO A 550 12.00 -2.70 -15.90
C PRO A 550 12.48 -1.67 -14.87
N GLY A 551 13.48 -2.14 -14.13
CA GLY A 551 14.16 -1.48 -13.03
C GLY A 551 14.95 -0.28 -13.43
#